data_AF-A0A085GAL2-F1
#
_entry.id   AF-A0A085GAL2-F1
#
_cell.length_a   1.000
_cell.length_b   1.000
_cell.length_c   1.000
_cell.angle_alpha   90.00
_cell.angle_beta   90.00
_cell.angle_gamma   90.00
#
_symmetry.space_group_name_H-M   'P 1'
#
loop_
_entity.id
_entity.type
_entity.pdbx_description
1 polymer ?
#
loop_
_entity_poly.entity_id
_entity_poly.type
_entity_poly.pdbx_seq_one_letter_code
_entity_poly.pdbx_strand_id
1 'polypeptide(L)'
;MGLPVALWRNLLVLAVGWVVGLSVALAGVIGFVGLVIPHILRLCGITNQRHLLPACALAGGSVLLLADVLARIALYSTELPIGVVTATLGAPLFIWLLLKSA
;
A
#
# COMPACT_ATOMS: atom_id res chain seq x y z
N MET A 1 20.97 -15.38 -16.81
CA MET A 1 20.99 -14.17 -15.95
C MET A 1 21.66 -14.36 -14.58
N GLY A 2 22.06 -15.58 -14.14
CA GLY A 2 23.02 -15.77 -13.04
C GLY A 2 22.63 -15.21 -11.66
N LEU A 3 21.38 -14.79 -11.46
CA LEU A 3 20.94 -14.16 -10.23
C LEU A 3 20.77 -15.22 -9.13
N PRO A 4 21.39 -15.05 -7.95
CA PRO A 4 21.22 -15.96 -6.82
C PRO A 4 19.83 -15.78 -6.20
N VAL A 5 18.84 -16.51 -6.72
CA VAL A 5 17.42 -16.37 -6.34
C VAL A 5 17.20 -16.56 -4.84
N ALA A 6 17.88 -17.52 -4.22
CA ALA A 6 17.76 -17.79 -2.79
C ALA A 6 18.25 -16.61 -1.91
N LEU A 7 19.36 -15.99 -2.29
CA LEU A 7 19.92 -14.84 -1.59
C LEU A 7 18.97 -13.63 -1.67
N TRP A 8 18.55 -13.28 -2.89
CA TRP A 8 17.66 -12.14 -3.11
C TRP A 8 16.30 -12.33 -2.46
N ARG A 9 15.74 -13.54 -2.52
CA ARG A 9 14.48 -13.86 -1.84
C ARG A 9 14.59 -13.64 -0.34
N ASN A 10 15.62 -14.20 0.30
CA ASN A 10 15.79 -14.07 1.74
C ASN A 10 16.03 -12.61 2.16
N LEU A 11 16.82 -11.87 1.38
CA LEU A 11 17.09 -10.46 1.63
C LEU A 11 15.82 -9.60 1.49
N LEU A 12 14.99 -9.84 0.47
CA LEU A 12 13.72 -9.14 0.29
C LEU A 12 12.71 -9.48 1.41
N VAL A 13 12.62 -10.75 1.81
CA VAL A 13 11.73 -11.17 2.91
C VAL A 13 12.12 -10.48 4.22
N LEU A 14 13.43 -10.43 4.53
CA LEU A 14 13.92 -9.73 5.72
C LEU A 14 13.65 -8.22 5.65
N ALA A 15 13.95 -7.58 4.51
CA ALA A 15 13.72 -6.15 4.33
C ALA A 15 12.23 -5.77 4.44
N VAL A 16 11.34 -6.52 3.78
CA VAL A 16 9.90 -6.30 3.85
C VAL A 16 9.38 -6.57 5.26
N GLY A 17 9.83 -7.65 5.91
CA GLY A 17 9.46 -7.97 7.28
C GLY A 17 9.81 -6.86 8.27
N TRP A 18 11.00 -6.26 8.13
CA TRP A 18 11.42 -5.11 8.93
C TRP A 18 10.54 -3.88 8.70
N VAL A 19 10.32 -3.49 7.45
CA VAL A 19 9.54 -2.28 7.11
C VAL A 19 8.07 -2.43 7.52
N VAL A 20 7.48 -3.60 7.27
CA VAL A 20 6.09 -3.89 7.63
C VAL A 20 5.94 -4.00 9.15
N GLY A 21 6.85 -4.70 9.83
CA GLY A 21 6.82 -4.80 11.29
C GLY A 21 6.91 -3.45 11.98
N LEU A 22 7.82 -2.58 11.52
CA LEU A 22 7.96 -1.22 12.04
C LEU A 22 6.70 -0.38 11.76
N SER A 23 6.12 -0.50 10.56
CA SER A 23 4.90 0.22 10.19
C SER A 23 3.71 -0.19 11.08
N VAL A 24 3.55 -1.49 11.34
CA VAL A 24 2.47 -2.00 12.20
C VAL A 24 2.67 -1.59 13.66
N ALA A 25 3.91 -1.57 14.15
CA ALA A 25 4.21 -1.10 15.50
C ALA A 25 3.91 0.40 15.69
N LEU A 26 4.09 1.23 14.65
CA LEU A 26 3.86 2.68 14.70
C LEU A 26 2.41 3.09 14.47
N ALA A 27 1.74 2.48 13.48
CA ALA A 27 0.43 2.95 12.99
C ALA A 27 -0.68 1.89 13.11
N GLY A 28 -0.36 0.70 13.63
CA GLY A 28 -1.29 -0.43 13.68
C GLY A 28 -1.46 -1.13 12.33
N VAL A 29 -2.46 -2.02 12.24
CA VAL A 29 -2.71 -2.81 11.04
C VAL A 29 -3.35 -1.92 9.96
N ILE A 30 -2.60 -1.64 8.89
CA ILE A 30 -3.07 -0.92 7.70
C ILE A 30 -3.17 -1.93 6.55
N GLY A 31 -4.40 -2.13 6.05
CA GLY A 31 -4.67 -3.00 4.92
C GLY A 31 -4.77 -2.25 3.60
N PHE A 32 -4.89 -3.00 2.51
CA PHE A 32 -5.40 -2.53 1.22
C PHE A 32 -4.46 -1.65 0.35
N VAL A 33 -3.75 -0.70 0.95
CA VAL A 33 -2.83 0.24 0.26
C VAL A 33 -1.75 -0.51 -0.53
N GLY A 34 -1.14 -1.54 0.07
CA GLY A 34 -0.08 -2.34 -0.56
C GLY A 34 -0.53 -3.22 -1.74
N LEU A 35 -1.83 -3.43 -1.92
CA LEU A 35 -2.38 -4.19 -3.05
C LEU A 35 -2.85 -3.25 -4.17
N VAL A 36 -3.58 -2.20 -3.81
CA VAL A 36 -4.22 -1.29 -4.79
C VAL A 36 -3.17 -0.47 -5.55
N ILE A 37 -2.22 0.13 -4.85
CA ILE A 37 -1.30 1.11 -5.43
C ILE A 37 -0.35 0.52 -6.48
N PRO A 38 0.36 -0.60 -6.23
CA PRO A 38 1.18 -1.21 -7.27
C PRO A 38 0.35 -1.65 -8.47
N HIS A 39 -0.93 -2.01 -8.27
CA HIS A 39 -1.81 -2.40 -9.36
C HIS A 39 -2.25 -1.21 -10.22
N ILE A 40 -2.68 -0.11 -9.59
CA ILE A 40 -3.00 1.15 -10.30
C ILE A 40 -1.80 1.63 -11.10
N LEU A 41 -0.60 1.66 -10.50
CA LEU A 41 0.60 2.15 -11.18
C LEU A 41 0.99 1.26 -12.37
N ARG A 42 0.79 -0.06 -12.26
CA ARG A 42 0.96 -0.98 -13.39
C ARG A 42 -0.06 -0.73 -14.50
N LEU A 43 -1.32 -0.47 -14.17
CA LEU A 43 -2.36 -0.11 -15.15
C LEU A 43 -2.09 1.25 -15.82
N CYS A 44 -1.44 2.18 -15.13
CA CYS A 44 -0.95 3.44 -15.70
C CYS A 44 0.26 3.27 -16.63
N GLY A 45 0.75 2.05 -16.86
CA GLY A 45 1.86 1.76 -17.77
C GLY A 45 3.24 1.74 -17.11
N ILE A 46 3.34 1.85 -15.78
CA ILE A 46 4.61 1.76 -15.06
C ILE A 46 4.95 0.29 -14.82
N THR A 47 5.68 -0.30 -15.76
CA THR A 47 6.07 -1.72 -15.72
C THR A 47 7.51 -1.93 -15.24
N ASN A 48 8.38 -0.93 -15.39
CA ASN A 48 9.78 -1.00 -14.97
C ASN A 48 9.91 -0.88 -13.45
N GLN A 49 10.46 -1.91 -12.80
CA GLN A 49 10.62 -1.98 -11.34
C GLN A 49 11.40 -0.78 -10.74
N ARG A 50 12.36 -0.23 -11.51
CA ARG A 50 13.13 0.97 -11.11
C ARG A 50 12.26 2.22 -10.93
N HIS A 51 11.19 2.34 -11.70
CA HIS A 51 10.23 3.44 -11.58
C HIS A 51 9.03 3.05 -10.71
N LEU A 52 8.65 1.77 -10.71
CA LEU A 52 7.53 1.27 -9.92
C LEU A 52 7.79 1.41 -8.41
N LEU A 53 8.99 1.08 -7.93
CA LEU A 53 9.32 1.19 -6.51
C LEU A 53 9.19 2.62 -5.95
N PRO A 54 9.83 3.67 -6.54
CA PRO A 54 9.67 5.04 -6.05
C PRO A 54 8.25 5.57 -6.29
N ALA A 55 7.60 5.21 -7.40
CA ALA A 55 6.22 5.61 -7.65
C ALA A 55 5.26 5.01 -6.61
N CYS A 56 5.43 3.74 -6.23
CA CYS A 56 4.66 3.09 -5.17
C CYS A 56 4.87 3.76 -3.81
N ALA A 57 6.10 4.20 -3.50
CA ALA A 57 6.38 4.90 -2.25
C ALA A 57 5.65 6.26 -2.19
N LEU A 58 5.71 7.03 -3.27
CA LEU A 58 5.07 8.36 -3.35
C LEU A 58 3.54 8.28 -3.42
N ALA A 59 2.99 7.42 -4.28
CA ALA A 59 1.56 7.18 -4.39
C ALA A 59 1.01 6.55 -3.09
N GLY A 60 1.76 5.60 -2.52
CA GLY A 60 1.55 5.00 -1.21
C GLY A 60 1.35 6.02 -0.12
N GLY A 61 2.39 6.81 0.12
CA GLY A 61 2.40 7.82 1.17
C GLY A 61 1.32 8.89 0.98
N SER A 62 1.12 9.37 -0.25
CA SER A 62 0.10 10.41 -0.52
C SER A 62 -1.33 9.91 -0.27
N VAL A 63 -1.68 8.71 -0.73
CA VAL A 63 -3.01 8.13 -0.48
C VAL A 63 -3.23 7.89 1.00
N LEU A 64 -2.21 7.37 1.71
CA LEU A 64 -2.30 7.08 3.13
C LEU A 64 -2.40 8.36 3.97
N LEU A 65 -1.67 9.42 3.61
CA LEU A 65 -1.79 10.75 4.22
C LEU A 65 -3.17 11.37 3.99
N LEU A 66 -3.71 11.29 2.77
CA LEU A 66 -5.06 11.78 2.48
C LEU A 66 -6.11 11.01 3.29
N ALA A 67 -5.94 9.69 3.43
CA ALA A 67 -6.82 8.87 4.25
C ALA A 67 -6.74 9.23 5.74
N ASP A 68 -5.53 9.49 6.27
CA ASP A 68 -5.35 9.93 7.67
C ASP A 68 -6.00 11.31 7.91
N VAL A 69 -5.79 12.27 7.00
CA VAL A 69 -6.41 13.60 7.08
C VAL A 69 -7.93 13.52 7.01
N LEU A 70 -8.48 12.73 6.07
CA LEU A 70 -9.92 12.52 5.97
C LEU A 70 -10.50 11.82 7.20
N ALA A 71 -9.80 10.84 7.76
CA ALA A 71 -10.23 10.16 8.99
C ALA A 71 -10.33 11.14 10.17
N ARG A 72 -9.34 12.05 10.30
CA ARG A 72 -9.32 13.08 11.36
C ARG A 72 -10.41 14.15 11.18
N ILE A 73 -10.74 14.51 9.94
CA ILE A 73 -11.76 15.53 9.64
C ILE A 73 -13.18 14.95 9.77
N ALA A 74 -13.40 13.70 9.36
CA ALA A 74 -14.73 13.12 9.27
C ALA A 74 -15.38 12.84 10.64
N LEU A 75 -14.60 12.59 11.69
CA LEU A 75 -15.11 12.15 12.99
C LEU A 75 -14.47 12.95 14.14
N TYR A 76 -15.15 14.01 14.56
CA TYR A 76 -14.73 14.93 15.64
C TYR A 76 -14.83 14.31 17.06
N SER A 77 -15.51 13.17 17.26
CA SER A 77 -15.86 12.67 18.61
C SER A 77 -15.48 11.22 18.93
N THR A 78 -14.81 10.46 18.05
CA THR A 78 -14.36 9.10 18.38
C THR A 78 -13.16 8.71 17.53
N GLU A 79 -12.10 8.19 18.15
CA GLU A 79 -10.89 7.72 17.45
C GLU A 79 -11.21 6.44 16.65
N LEU A 80 -11.69 6.60 15.41
CA LEU A 80 -11.84 5.45 14.52
C LEU A 80 -10.45 4.92 14.14
N PRO A 81 -10.24 3.58 14.17
CA PRO A 81 -9.02 2.99 13.69
C PRO A 81 -8.84 3.34 12.21
N ILE A 82 -7.71 3.95 11.88
CA ILE A 82 -7.34 4.40 10.53
C ILE A 82 -7.38 3.20 9.54
N GLY A 83 -7.13 1.99 10.04
CA GLY A 83 -7.27 0.72 9.32
C GLY A 83 -8.69 0.42 8.82
N VAL A 84 -9.73 0.82 9.55
CA VAL A 84 -11.13 0.61 9.12
C VAL A 84 -11.49 1.60 8.01
N VAL A 85 -11.09 2.86 8.14
CA VAL A 85 -11.33 3.90 7.11
C VAL A 85 -10.64 3.53 5.80
N THR A 86 -9.38 3.13 5.86
CA THR A 86 -8.61 2.70 4.68
C THR A 86 -9.14 1.42 4.06
N ALA A 87 -9.59 0.44 4.85
CA ALA A 87 -10.21 -0.77 4.32
C ALA A 87 -11.58 -0.49 3.64
N THR A 88 -12.37 0.41 4.23
CA THR A 88 -13.71 0.75 3.71
C THR A 88 -13.63 1.55 2.40
N LEU A 89 -12.62 2.42 2.24
CA LEU A 89 -12.36 3.12 0.97
C LEU A 89 -11.58 2.26 -0.04
N GLY A 90 -10.68 1.40 0.44
CA GLY A 90 -9.85 0.53 -0.38
C GLY A 90 -10.63 -0.61 -1.05
N ALA A 91 -11.57 -1.22 -0.34
CA ALA A 91 -12.36 -2.34 -0.87
C ALA A 91 -13.20 -1.98 -2.12
N PRO A 92 -13.95 -0.85 -2.16
CA PRO A 92 -14.64 -0.39 -3.37
C PRO A 92 -13.68 -0.12 -4.53
N LEU A 93 -12.53 0.51 -4.26
CA LEU A 93 -11.50 0.79 -5.28
C LEU A 93 -10.93 -0.51 -5.86
N PHE A 94 -10.73 -1.54 -5.05
CA PHE A 94 -10.28 -2.84 -5.52
C PHE A 94 -11.28 -3.53 -6.42
N ILE A 95 -12.55 -3.53 -6.01
CA ILE A 95 -13.63 -4.15 -6.75
C ILE A 95 -13.74 -3.45 -8.11
N TRP A 96 -13.65 -2.12 -8.13
CA TRP A 96 -13.61 -1.35 -9.36
C TRP A 96 -12.40 -1.68 -10.25
N LEU A 97 -11.22 -1.86 -9.67
CA LEU A 97 -10.02 -2.28 -10.42
C LEU A 97 -10.15 -3.70 -11.00
N LEU A 98 -10.75 -4.63 -10.25
CA LEU A 98 -11.05 -5.99 -10.72
C LEU A 98 -12.01 -5.97 -11.90
N LEU A 99 -13.08 -5.18 -11.80
CA LEU A 99 -14.07 -5.00 -12.87
C LEU A 99 -13.48 -4.33 -14.12
N LYS A 100 -12.48 -3.45 -13.97
CA LYS A 100 -11.82 -2.77 -15.08
C LYS A 100 -10.72 -3.60 -15.74
N SER A 101 -10.12 -4.53 -14.98
CA SER A 101 -9.05 -5.40 -15.45
C SER A 101 -9.55 -6.73 -16.02
N ALA A 102 -10.83 -7.07 -15.81
CA ALA A 102 -11.55 -8.17 -16.44
C ALA A 102 -12.15 -7.76 -17.79
#